data_AF-A0A7S0HK93-F1
#
_entry.id   AF-A0A7S0HK93-F1
#
_cell.length_a   1.000
_cell.length_b   1.000
_cell.length_c   1.000
_cell.angle_alpha   90.00
_cell.angle_beta   90.00
_cell.angle_gamma   90.00
#
_symmetry.space_group_name_H-M   'P 1'
#
loop_
_entity.id
_entity.type
_entity.pdbx_description
1 polymer ?
#
loop_
_entity_poly.entity_id
_entity_poly.type
_entity_poly.pdbx_seq_one_letter_code
_entity_poly.pdbx_strand_id
1 'polypeptide(L)'
;PGSPTFIAPEVRAACGEGGSGLFDGFQADVFSLGVVLYSLLVGSYPWRDTHASDPVYLRFSRTGHLPGLRDPLAYDLVHRMLRLEPHFRPTAAQLLAHAWMQPEQNNNNNNNLETPAGDSISAEISEQPGSLALAAAARRRRSVVLPAAASPPQ
;
A
#
# COMPACT_ATOMS: atom_id res chain seq x y z
N PRO A 1 0.42 3.15 -20.76
CA PRO A 1 -0.91 2.50 -20.59
C PRO A 1 -0.90 1.59 -19.36
N GLY A 2 -1.74 1.86 -18.36
CA GLY A 2 -1.87 1.00 -17.18
C GLY A 2 -2.44 -0.38 -17.55
N SER A 3 -2.16 -1.40 -16.74
CA SER A 3 -2.79 -2.71 -16.94
C SER A 3 -4.26 -2.65 -16.52
N PRO A 4 -5.20 -3.09 -17.37
CA PRO A 4 -6.64 -2.94 -17.13
C PRO A 4 -7.11 -3.70 -15.87
N THR A 5 -6.34 -4.68 -15.42
CA THR A 5 -6.60 -5.50 -14.24
C THR A 5 -6.69 -4.72 -12.92
N PHE A 6 -5.98 -3.58 -12.82
CA PHE A 6 -5.94 -2.75 -11.61
C PHE A 6 -6.98 -1.63 -11.61
N ILE A 7 -7.61 -1.35 -12.75
CA ILE A 7 -8.50 -0.19 -12.88
C ILE A 7 -9.82 -0.48 -12.19
N ALA A 8 -10.20 0.35 -11.22
CA ALA A 8 -11.48 0.25 -10.54
C ALA A 8 -12.66 0.45 -11.52
N PRO A 9 -13.79 -0.25 -11.33
CA PRO A 9 -14.89 -0.23 -12.29
C PRO A 9 -15.50 1.16 -12.51
N GLU A 10 -15.55 1.99 -11.48
CA GLU A 10 -16.03 3.37 -11.56
C GLU A 10 -15.10 4.29 -12.36
N VAL A 11 -13.79 4.09 -12.27
CA VAL A 11 -12.81 4.86 -13.07
C VAL A 11 -12.99 4.52 -14.54
N ARG A 12 -13.20 3.24 -14.83
CA ARG A 12 -13.46 2.79 -16.19
C ARG A 12 -14.80 3.29 -16.73
N ALA A 13 -15.85 3.28 -15.91
CA ALA A 13 -17.15 3.84 -16.28
C ALA A 13 -17.09 5.36 -16.49
N ALA A 14 -16.31 6.08 -15.65
CA ALA A 14 -16.14 7.53 -15.73
C ALA A 14 -15.29 7.98 -16.93
N CYS A 15 -14.30 7.18 -17.34
CA CYS A 15 -13.46 7.47 -18.51
C CYS A 15 -14.01 6.92 -19.85
N GLY A 16 -15.17 6.25 -19.84
CA GLY A 16 -15.84 5.76 -21.06
C GLY A 16 -16.51 6.85 -21.89
N GLU A 17 -17.00 6.49 -23.09
CA GLU A 17 -17.73 7.39 -23.98
C GLU A 17 -19.04 7.89 -23.30
N GLY A 18 -18.97 9.07 -22.67
CA GLY A 18 -20.13 9.74 -22.05
C GLY A 18 -20.10 9.87 -20.52
N GLY A 19 -19.03 9.45 -19.85
CA GLY A 19 -18.89 9.58 -18.39
C GLY A 19 -18.57 11.01 -17.94
N SER A 20 -19.27 11.51 -16.93
CA SER A 20 -18.79 12.64 -16.13
C SER A 20 -17.56 12.10 -15.38
N GLY A 21 -16.35 12.55 -15.76
CA GLY A 21 -15.06 12.04 -15.27
C GLY A 21 -14.77 12.26 -13.78
N LEU A 22 -15.79 12.26 -12.93
CA LEU A 22 -15.71 12.45 -11.49
C LEU A 22 -15.71 11.07 -10.83
N PHE A 23 -14.56 10.68 -10.29
CA PHE A 23 -14.41 9.52 -9.43
C PHE A 23 -13.53 9.91 -8.23
N ASP A 24 -13.65 9.16 -7.14
CA ASP A 24 -12.77 9.32 -6.00
C ASP A 24 -11.46 8.54 -6.24
N GLY A 25 -10.37 9.27 -6.47
CA GLY A 25 -9.04 8.69 -6.69
C GLY A 25 -8.57 7.84 -5.51
N PHE A 26 -8.91 8.22 -4.27
CA PHE A 26 -8.51 7.46 -3.08
C PHE A 26 -9.18 6.08 -3.06
N GLN A 27 -10.47 6.02 -3.40
CA GLN A 27 -11.18 4.74 -3.44
C GLN A 27 -10.68 3.88 -4.60
N ALA A 28 -10.34 4.49 -5.75
CA ALA A 28 -9.73 3.79 -6.88
C ALA A 28 -8.37 3.18 -6.52
N ASP A 29 -7.56 3.89 -5.72
CA ASP A 29 -6.29 3.38 -5.20
C ASP A 29 -6.49 2.20 -4.24
N VAL A 30 -7.50 2.27 -3.35
CA VAL A 30 -7.85 1.16 -2.45
C VAL A 30 -8.22 -0.11 -3.24
N PHE A 31 -8.97 0.02 -4.33
CA PHE A 31 -9.30 -1.10 -5.19
C PHE A 31 -8.05 -1.69 -5.85
N SER A 32 -7.21 -0.84 -6.42
CA SER A 32 -5.94 -1.24 -7.05
C SER A 32 -5.04 -1.97 -6.04
N LEU A 33 -4.95 -1.47 -4.82
CA LEU A 33 -4.21 -2.08 -3.72
C LEU A 33 -4.80 -3.44 -3.33
N GLY A 34 -6.13 -3.62 -3.38
CA GLY A 34 -6.78 -4.90 -3.11
C GLY A 34 -6.40 -5.98 -4.13
N VAL A 35 -6.28 -5.61 -5.42
CA VAL A 35 -5.83 -6.52 -6.48
C VAL A 35 -4.36 -6.92 -6.26
N VAL A 36 -3.51 -5.95 -5.90
CA VAL A 36 -2.10 -6.21 -5.58
C VAL A 36 -1.99 -7.12 -4.36
N LEU A 37 -2.72 -6.83 -3.27
CA LEU A 37 -2.71 -7.63 -2.06
C LEU A 37 -3.14 -9.08 -2.33
N TYR A 38 -4.23 -9.27 -3.08
CA TYR A 38 -4.64 -10.61 -3.52
C TYR A 38 -3.50 -11.33 -4.29
N SER A 39 -2.85 -10.63 -5.21
CA SER A 39 -1.76 -11.20 -6.01
C SER A 39 -0.55 -11.62 -5.17
N LEU A 40 -0.26 -10.89 -4.08
CA LEU A 40 0.80 -11.23 -3.14
C LEU A 40 0.45 -12.46 -2.29
N LEU A 41 -0.82 -12.64 -1.93
CA LEU A 41 -1.28 -13.74 -1.09
C LEU A 41 -1.48 -15.05 -1.86
N VAL A 42 -2.05 -14.97 -3.06
CA VAL A 42 -2.42 -16.14 -3.88
C VAL A 42 -1.38 -16.44 -4.96
N GLY A 43 -0.52 -15.47 -5.30
CA GLY A 43 0.46 -15.60 -6.39
C GLY A 43 -0.15 -15.51 -7.79
N SER A 44 -1.43 -15.12 -7.90
CA SER A 44 -2.14 -14.94 -9.17
C SER A 44 -3.13 -13.78 -9.07
N TYR A 45 -3.56 -13.24 -10.21
CA TYR A 45 -4.57 -12.17 -10.23
C TYR A 45 -5.99 -12.73 -10.07
N PRO A 46 -6.90 -11.98 -9.43
CA PRO A 46 -8.28 -12.43 -9.23
C PRO A 46 -9.09 -12.45 -10.53
N TRP A 47 -8.75 -11.61 -11.51
CA TRP A 47 -9.33 -11.54 -12.86
C TRP A 47 -8.28 -11.07 -13.87
N ARG A 48 -8.59 -11.09 -15.17
CA ARG A 48 -7.70 -10.55 -16.21
C ARG A 48 -8.08 -9.12 -16.58
N ASP A 49 -9.37 -8.82 -16.62
CA ASP A 49 -9.90 -7.48 -16.88
C ASP A 49 -11.04 -7.16 -15.89
N THR A 50 -11.13 -5.90 -15.45
CA THR A 50 -12.23 -5.39 -14.62
C THR A 50 -13.46 -5.03 -15.48
N HIS A 51 -13.71 -5.84 -16.51
CA HIS A 51 -14.81 -5.64 -17.44
C HIS A 51 -15.89 -6.70 -17.22
N ALA A 52 -17.16 -6.34 -17.41
CA ALA A 52 -18.28 -7.27 -17.31
C ALA A 52 -18.21 -8.43 -18.33
N SER A 53 -17.34 -8.34 -19.34
CA SER A 53 -17.06 -9.46 -20.26
C SER A 53 -16.13 -10.52 -19.67
N ASP A 54 -15.36 -10.22 -18.63
CA ASP A 54 -14.55 -11.22 -17.94
C ASP A 54 -15.48 -12.06 -17.04
N PRO A 55 -15.64 -13.37 -17.30
CA PRO A 55 -16.54 -14.22 -16.53
C PRO A 55 -16.12 -14.34 -15.06
N VAL A 56 -14.82 -14.19 -14.76
CA VAL A 56 -14.30 -14.27 -13.39
C VAL A 56 -14.68 -13.01 -12.62
N TYR A 57 -14.51 -11.84 -13.23
CA TYR A 57 -14.94 -10.57 -12.65
C TYR A 57 -16.47 -10.52 -12.48
N LEU A 58 -17.23 -10.99 -13.47
CA LEU A 58 -18.69 -11.07 -13.38
C LEU A 58 -19.15 -12.01 -12.27
N ARG A 59 -18.48 -13.16 -12.09
CA ARG A 59 -18.75 -14.07 -10.98
C ARG A 59 -18.46 -13.39 -9.64
N PHE A 60 -17.31 -12.75 -9.51
CA PHE A 60 -16.96 -11.99 -8.31
C PHE A 60 -17.99 -10.89 -8.01
N SER A 61 -18.42 -10.14 -9.02
CA SER A 61 -19.44 -9.09 -8.87
C SER A 61 -20.78 -9.64 -8.36
N ARG A 62 -21.14 -10.87 -8.74
CA ARG A 62 -22.40 -11.52 -8.33
C ARG A 62 -22.31 -12.26 -7.00
N THR A 63 -21.19 -12.94 -6.74
CA THR A 63 -21.06 -13.85 -5.59
C THR A 63 -20.17 -13.29 -4.48
N GLY A 64 -19.39 -12.24 -4.74
CA GLY A 64 -18.37 -11.71 -3.82
C GLY A 64 -17.26 -12.72 -3.50
N HIS A 65 -17.16 -13.83 -4.26
CA HIS A 65 -16.30 -14.93 -3.89
C HIS A 65 -14.90 -14.79 -4.50
N LEU A 66 -13.89 -14.67 -3.65
CA LEU A 66 -12.47 -14.63 -4.03
C LEU A 66 -11.81 -16.00 -3.79
N PRO A 67 -11.56 -16.80 -4.84
CA PRO A 67 -10.90 -18.09 -4.66
C PRO A 67 -9.44 -17.94 -4.16
N GLY A 68 -8.89 -18.96 -3.53
CA GLY A 68 -7.45 -19.03 -3.23
C GLY A 68 -6.99 -18.39 -1.91
N LEU A 69 -7.79 -17.52 -1.29
CA LEU A 69 -7.51 -16.99 0.04
C LEU A 69 -7.86 -18.03 1.11
N ARG A 70 -6.85 -18.43 1.91
CA ARG A 70 -7.00 -19.43 2.99
C ARG A 70 -7.30 -18.81 4.34
N ASP A 71 -6.78 -17.61 4.59
CA ASP A 71 -6.97 -16.88 5.84
C ASP A 71 -8.30 -16.10 5.79
N PRO A 72 -9.24 -16.36 6.71
CA PRO A 72 -10.52 -15.65 6.77
C PRO A 72 -10.40 -14.14 7.00
N LEU A 73 -9.40 -13.69 7.78
CA LEU A 73 -9.16 -12.27 8.04
C LEU A 73 -8.57 -11.57 6.82
N ALA A 74 -7.64 -12.25 6.12
CA ALA A 74 -7.12 -11.77 4.84
C ALA A 74 -8.23 -11.68 3.79
N TYR A 75 -9.10 -12.71 3.76
CA TYR A 75 -10.27 -12.75 2.89
C TYR A 75 -11.18 -11.55 3.12
N ASP A 76 -11.55 -11.28 4.37
CA ASP A 76 -12.43 -10.18 4.69
C ASP A 76 -11.81 -8.82 4.31
N LEU A 77 -10.52 -8.64 4.57
CA LEU A 77 -9.80 -7.41 4.21
C LEU A 77 -9.83 -7.18 2.68
N VAL A 78 -9.36 -8.15 1.91
CA VAL A 78 -9.30 -8.06 0.44
C VAL A 78 -10.71 -7.89 -0.14
N HIS A 79 -11.71 -8.60 0.40
CA HIS A 79 -13.09 -8.49 -0.04
C HIS A 79 -13.69 -7.09 0.23
N ARG A 80 -13.33 -6.44 1.34
CA ARG A 80 -13.73 -5.04 1.60
C ARG A 80 -13.06 -4.05 0.65
N MET A 81 -11.80 -4.28 0.29
CA MET A 81 -11.07 -3.43 -0.67
C MET A 81 -11.62 -3.54 -2.09
N LEU A 82 -12.04 -4.73 -2.51
CA LEU A 82 -12.52 -5.02 -3.86
C LEU A 82 -14.03 -4.80 -4.04
N ARG A 83 -14.68 -4.01 -3.19
CA ARG A 83 -16.10 -3.66 -3.36
C ARG A 83 -16.31 -2.87 -4.65
N LEU A 84 -17.34 -3.26 -5.42
CA LEU A 84 -17.72 -2.60 -6.67
C LEU A 84 -18.04 -1.12 -6.44
N GLU A 85 -18.86 -0.86 -5.43
CA GLU A 85 -19.33 0.47 -5.09
C GLU A 85 -18.28 1.21 -4.23
N PRO A 86 -17.75 2.37 -4.69
CA PRO A 86 -16.68 3.08 -4.01
C PRO A 86 -17.05 3.48 -2.57
N HIS A 87 -18.29 3.85 -2.32
CA HIS A 87 -18.78 4.29 -1.01
C HIS A 87 -18.70 3.22 0.08
N PHE A 88 -18.66 1.94 -0.30
CA PHE A 88 -18.54 0.82 0.64
C PHE A 88 -17.09 0.40 0.87
N ARG A 89 -16.13 0.97 0.14
CA ARG A 89 -14.71 0.67 0.38
C ARG A 89 -14.23 1.39 1.63
N PRO A 90 -13.51 0.70 2.52
CA PRO A 90 -12.92 1.31 3.70
C PRO A 90 -11.83 2.31 3.31
N THR A 91 -11.63 3.32 4.13
CA THR A 91 -10.50 4.25 3.97
C THR A 91 -9.17 3.55 4.30
N ALA A 92 -8.06 4.10 3.82
CA ALA A 92 -6.72 3.58 4.14
C ALA A 92 -6.48 3.44 5.66
N ALA A 93 -6.97 4.39 6.46
CA ALA A 93 -6.88 4.33 7.91
C ALA A 93 -7.67 3.14 8.49
N GLN A 94 -8.86 2.87 7.98
CA GLN A 94 -9.69 1.73 8.40
C GLN A 94 -9.08 0.39 7.98
N LEU A 95 -8.42 0.35 6.81
CA LEU A 95 -7.69 -0.84 6.35
C LEU A 95 -6.53 -1.20 7.27
N LEU A 96 -5.74 -0.20 7.69
CA LEU A 96 -4.62 -0.39 8.62
C LEU A 96 -5.09 -0.81 10.02
N ALA A 97 -6.31 -0.41 10.41
CA ALA A 97 -6.92 -0.81 11.67
C ALA A 97 -7.53 -2.23 11.63
N HIS A 98 -7.55 -2.90 10.48
CA HIS A 98 -8.15 -4.23 10.33
C HIS A 98 -7.37 -5.30 11.11
N ALA A 99 -8.08 -6.29 11.67
CA ALA A 99 -7.48 -7.35 12.48
C ALA A 99 -6.37 -8.13 11.75
N TRP A 100 -6.44 -8.23 10.42
CA TRP A 100 -5.38 -8.84 9.61
C TRP A 100 -4.08 -8.02 9.55
N MET A 101 -4.18 -6.69 9.63
CA MET A 101 -3.04 -5.77 9.61
C MET A 101 -2.48 -5.52 11.02
N GLN A 102 -3.24 -5.85 12.05
CA GLN A 102 -2.78 -5.74 13.42
C GLN A 102 -1.81 -6.90 13.70
N PRO A 103 -0.61 -6.63 14.23
CA PRO A 103 0.26 -7.70 14.70
C PRO A 103 -0.50 -8.48 15.77
N GLU A 104 -0.36 -9.82 15.78
CA GLU A 104 -0.86 -10.62 16.89
C GLU A 104 -0.35 -9.98 18.18
N GLN A 105 -1.28 -9.45 18.98
CA GLN A 105 -0.99 -9.03 20.33
C GLN A 105 -0.60 -10.31 21.07
N ASN A 106 0.70 -10.59 21.09
CA ASN A 106 1.31 -11.67 21.83
C ASN A 106 0.92 -11.50 23.30
N ASN A 107 -0.17 -12.14 23.69
CA ASN A 107 -0.67 -12.16 25.06
C ASN A 107 0.21 -13.13 25.87
N ASN A 108 1.51 -12.86 25.96
CA ASN A 108 2.41 -13.48 26.92
C ASN A 108 2.21 -12.81 28.29
N ASN A 109 1.01 -12.98 28.84
CA ASN A 109 0.76 -12.81 30.27
C ASN A 109 1.24 -14.06 31.00
N ASN A 110 2.57 -14.23 31.09
CA ASN A 110 3.16 -15.22 31.98
C ASN A 110 3.74 -14.48 33.19
N ASN A 111 3.08 -14.72 34.32
CA ASN A 111 3.24 -14.11 35.63
C ASN A 111 4.65 -14.23 36.24
N ASN A 112 4.93 -13.30 37.17
CA ASN A 112 6.00 -13.26 38.19
C ASN A 112 7.45 -13.03 37.73
N LEU A 113 7.91 -11.77 37.87
CA LEU A 113 9.25 -11.50 38.36
C LEU A 113 9.13 -10.61 39.59
N GLU A 114 9.21 -11.25 40.76
CA GLU A 114 9.38 -10.60 42.05
C GLU A 114 10.57 -9.62 42.01
N THR A 115 10.32 -8.39 42.44
CA THR A 115 11.36 -7.46 42.88
C THR A 115 12.21 -8.09 43.98
N PRO A 116 13.51 -7.79 44.02
CA PRO A 116 14.00 -7.25 45.28
C PRO A 116 14.72 -5.92 45.11
N ALA A 117 14.78 -5.24 46.24
CA ALA A 117 15.20 -3.88 46.45
C ALA A 117 16.65 -3.58 46.03
N GLY A 118 16.87 -2.31 45.70
CA GLY A 118 18.02 -1.51 46.13
C GLY A 118 19.41 -2.00 45.74
N ASP A 119 20.02 -1.32 44.76
CA ASP A 119 21.13 -0.45 45.12
C ASP A 119 21.37 0.64 44.07
N SER A 120 21.72 1.82 44.55
CA SER A 120 22.06 2.98 43.74
C SER A 120 23.54 2.95 43.42
N ILE A 121 23.95 3.10 42.15
CA ILE A 121 25.28 3.66 41.85
C ILE A 121 25.17 4.70 40.72
N SER A 122 25.54 5.90 41.12
CA SER A 122 25.62 7.15 40.38
C SER A 122 26.67 7.16 39.27
N ALA A 123 26.37 7.96 38.24
CA ALA A 123 27.27 8.85 37.52
C ALA A 123 28.69 8.38 37.17
N GLU A 124 28.93 8.17 35.87
CA GLU A 124 30.19 8.62 35.25
C GLU A 124 29.90 9.29 33.89
N ILE A 125 29.95 10.62 33.93
CA ILE A 125 30.20 11.50 32.79
C ILE A 125 31.72 11.54 32.61
N SER A 126 32.23 11.18 31.43
CA SER A 126 33.59 11.50 31.03
C SER A 126 33.63 11.92 29.56
N GLU A 127 33.44 13.23 29.34
CA GLU A 127 33.87 13.94 28.14
C GLU A 127 35.38 14.18 28.20
N GLN A 128 36.10 13.85 27.12
CA GLN A 128 37.34 14.51 26.73
C GLN A 128 37.59 14.33 25.21
N PRO A 129 38.37 15.22 24.56
CA PRO A 129 37.96 15.97 23.37
C PRO A 129 38.97 15.89 22.20
N GLY A 130 38.64 16.44 21.02
CA GLY A 130 39.66 16.62 19.97
C GLY A 130 39.17 17.16 18.62
N SER A 131 39.32 18.49 18.44
CA SER A 131 39.45 19.25 17.18
C SER A 131 38.22 19.30 16.23
N LEU A 132 37.41 20.37 16.13
CA LEU A 132 37.67 21.80 15.85
C LEU A 132 38.10 22.08 14.40
N ALA A 133 37.12 22.43 13.54
CA ALA A 133 37.13 23.46 12.47
C ALA A 133 35.93 23.19 11.51
N LEU A 134 34.82 23.94 11.57
CA LEU A 134 34.58 25.31 11.06
C LEU A 134 34.42 25.40 9.53
N ALA A 135 33.32 26.07 9.14
CA ALA A 135 32.93 26.59 7.83
C ALA A 135 32.09 25.64 6.95
N ALA A 136 30.77 25.79 6.85
CA ALA A 136 30.06 26.86 6.12
C ALA A 136 30.46 26.95 4.65
N ALA A 137 29.64 26.39 3.74
CA ALA A 137 29.40 26.93 2.41
C ALA A 137 28.26 26.19 1.70
N ALA A 138 27.16 26.91 1.49
CA ALA A 138 26.17 26.60 0.47
C ALA A 138 26.81 26.55 -0.93
N ARG A 139 26.29 25.72 -1.86
CA ARG A 139 25.70 26.18 -3.13
C ARG A 139 25.40 25.03 -4.13
N ARG A 140 24.18 25.16 -4.67
CA ARG A 140 23.77 25.08 -6.09
C ARG A 140 23.67 23.71 -6.77
N ARG A 141 22.38 23.39 -6.99
CA ARG A 141 21.79 22.74 -8.16
C ARG A 141 22.65 22.88 -9.42
N ARG A 142 22.93 21.75 -10.08
CA ARG A 142 23.40 21.72 -11.47
C ARG A 142 22.34 21.04 -12.34
N SER A 143 21.82 21.84 -13.26
CA SER A 143 21.04 21.49 -14.44
C SER A 143 21.82 20.52 -15.33
N VAL A 144 21.18 19.43 -15.75
CA VAL A 144 21.67 18.54 -16.82
C VAL A 144 21.39 19.23 -18.15
N VAL A 145 22.45 19.60 -18.86
CA VAL A 145 22.43 19.99 -20.27
C VAL A 145 22.76 18.73 -21.08
N LEU A 146 21.85 18.35 -21.98
CA LEU A 146 22.07 17.28 -22.97
C LEU A 146 22.99 17.80 -24.09
N PRO A 147 24.00 17.03 -24.53
CA PRO A 147 24.77 17.37 -25.71
C PRO A 147 24.01 16.95 -26.99
N ALA A 148 23.96 17.88 -27.95
CA ALA A 148 23.54 17.62 -29.33
C ALA A 148 24.65 16.88 -30.08
N ALA A 149 24.29 15.80 -30.76
CA ALA A 149 25.10 15.13 -31.77
C ALA A 149 24.12 14.63 -32.85
N ALA A 150 24.08 15.28 -34.01
CA ALA A 150 24.96 15.06 -35.16
C ALA A 150 24.26 14.16 -36.19
N SER A 151 23.63 14.79 -37.19
CA SER A 151 23.40 14.19 -38.52
C SER A 151 24.76 13.88 -39.17
N PRO A 152 24.88 12.78 -39.94
CA PRO A 152 25.00 12.92 -41.40
C PRO A 152 24.53 11.61 -42.15
N PRO A 153 24.86 11.39 -43.44
CA PRO A 153 24.22 11.98 -44.62
C PRO A 153 23.68 10.92 -45.62
N GLN A 154 23.13 11.44 -46.73
CA GLN A 154 22.55 10.83 -47.96
C GLN A 154 21.03 10.70 -47.92
#